data_AF-A0A3N5YZA0-F1
#
_entry.id   AF-A0A3N5YZA0-F1
#
_cell.length_a   1.000
_cell.length_b   1.000
_cell.length_c   1.000
_cell.angle_alpha   90.00
_cell.angle_beta   90.00
_cell.angle_gamma   90.00
#
_symmetry.space_group_name_H-M   'P 1'
#
loop_
_entity.id
_entity.type
_entity.pdbx_description
1 polymer ?
#
loop_
_entity_poly.entity_id
_entity_poly.type
_entity_poly.pdbx_seq_one_letter_code
_entity_poly.pdbx_strand_id
1 'polypeptide(L)'
;MMVTRRRAHFAVLALAVLLGLAAATAFGQSASAAQQSGGGTLPPFQFGVTLEGYYQFNANRPYDRVNLLRAYDTRANVFSIQQAAVVLDSAPDVDAGRRYGARLDLQFGQATETVQGNPINEPRPEVYRHVWQACGTYVFPVGLGLQADFGKFASNLGFETGYAKLF
;
A
#
# COMPACT_ATOMS: atom_id res chain seq x y z
N MET A 1 9.73 0.67 -67.47
CA MET A 1 10.42 1.65 -66.59
C MET A 1 9.61 1.75 -65.31
N MET A 2 10.16 1.26 -64.20
CA MET A 2 9.40 0.71 -63.06
C MET A 2 9.33 1.67 -61.87
N VAL A 3 8.23 1.54 -61.13
CA VAL A 3 7.62 2.48 -60.19
C VAL A 3 8.38 2.68 -58.87
N THR A 4 8.19 3.87 -58.33
CA THR A 4 8.67 4.50 -57.09
C THR A 4 8.23 3.81 -55.77
N ARG A 5 9.00 4.09 -54.71
CA ARG A 5 8.70 4.05 -53.24
C ARG A 5 9.07 2.78 -52.46
N ARG A 6 10.06 2.95 -51.57
CA ARG A 6 10.24 2.42 -50.19
C ARG A 6 11.68 2.77 -49.82
N ARG A 7 11.96 3.57 -48.80
CA ARG A 7 12.24 3.09 -47.43
C ARG A 7 12.48 4.34 -46.55
N ALA A 8 11.63 4.57 -45.56
CA ALA A 8 11.87 5.60 -44.54
C ALA A 8 11.33 5.12 -43.18
N HIS A 9 11.82 3.97 -42.70
CA HIS A 9 11.49 3.45 -41.37
C HIS A 9 12.69 2.76 -40.73
N PHE A 10 13.86 3.41 -40.67
CA PHE A 10 15.03 2.86 -39.95
C PHE A 10 15.93 3.95 -39.35
N ALA A 11 15.35 5.06 -38.89
CA ALA A 11 16.14 6.18 -38.34
C ALA A 11 15.55 6.79 -37.05
N VAL A 12 14.79 6.02 -36.26
CA VAL A 12 14.31 6.48 -34.93
C VAL A 12 14.85 5.61 -33.78
N LEU A 13 15.54 4.51 -34.07
CA LEU A 13 15.97 3.55 -33.03
C LEU A 13 17.39 3.78 -32.47
N ALA A 14 18.11 4.83 -32.89
CA ALA A 14 19.52 5.01 -32.53
C ALA A 14 19.83 6.22 -31.63
N LEU A 15 18.83 7.01 -31.21
CA LEU A 15 19.07 8.20 -30.37
C LEU A 15 18.60 8.06 -28.91
N ALA A 16 18.15 6.87 -28.47
CA ALA A 16 17.74 6.64 -27.08
C ALA A 16 18.78 5.87 -26.25
N VAL A 17 19.89 5.41 -26.85
CA VAL A 17 20.87 4.52 -26.18
C VAL A 17 22.08 5.27 -25.62
N LEU A 18 22.23 6.58 -25.89
CA LEU A 18 23.38 7.38 -25.45
C LEU A 18 23.06 8.41 -24.34
N LEU A 19 21.87 8.35 -23.73
CA LEU A 19 21.54 9.10 -22.51
C LEU A 19 21.42 8.21 -21.26
N GLY A 20 21.99 7.01 -21.30
CA GLY A 20 21.87 5.99 -20.23
C GLY A 20 23.07 5.85 -19.30
N LEU A 21 24.13 6.66 -19.45
CA LEU A 21 25.38 6.54 -18.69
C LEU A 21 25.73 7.85 -17.95
N ALA A 22 24.85 8.33 -17.08
CA ALA A 22 25.18 9.47 -16.19
C ALA A 22 24.37 9.55 -14.88
N ALA A 23 23.66 8.51 -14.45
CA ALA A 23 22.90 8.54 -13.19
C ALA A 23 22.98 7.22 -12.40
N ALA A 24 24.14 6.56 -12.45
CA ALA A 24 24.44 5.39 -11.62
C ALA A 24 25.33 5.79 -10.43
N THR A 25 24.91 6.78 -9.65
CA THR A 25 25.38 7.00 -8.28
C THR A 25 24.25 7.60 -7.47
N ALA A 26 24.03 7.04 -6.27
CA ALA A 26 23.05 7.44 -5.26
C ALA A 26 21.58 6.99 -5.44
N PHE A 27 21.35 5.67 -5.35
CA PHE A 27 20.13 5.15 -4.68
C PHE A 27 20.52 4.20 -3.55
N GLY A 28 21.41 4.67 -2.69
CA GLY A 28 21.45 4.23 -1.30
C GLY A 28 20.61 5.20 -0.49
N GLN A 29 19.32 4.91 -0.34
CA GLN A 29 18.49 5.57 0.66
C GLN A 29 17.68 4.51 1.40
N SER A 30 18.19 4.21 2.59
CA SER A 30 17.40 3.74 3.72
C SER A 30 16.24 4.72 3.92
N ALA A 31 15.06 4.37 3.42
CA ALA A 31 13.83 5.02 3.84
C ALA A 31 13.18 4.14 4.89
N SER A 32 13.67 4.26 6.13
CA SER A 32 12.74 4.27 7.25
C SER A 32 11.73 5.35 6.91
N ALA A 33 10.50 4.96 6.56
CA ALA A 33 9.41 5.89 6.43
C ALA A 33 9.16 6.47 7.82
N ALA A 34 9.90 7.54 8.16
CA ALA A 34 9.49 8.47 9.18
C ALA A 34 8.13 8.99 8.73
N GLN A 35 7.09 8.44 9.35
CA GLN A 35 5.70 8.82 9.20
C GLN A 35 5.62 10.33 9.39
N GLN A 36 5.47 11.08 8.30
CA GLN A 36 5.35 12.54 8.36
C GLN A 36 4.08 12.87 9.13
N SER A 37 4.29 13.33 10.37
CA SER A 37 3.26 13.77 11.29
C SER A 37 2.66 15.09 10.78
N GLY A 38 1.51 15.01 10.12
CA GLY A 38 0.60 16.16 9.98
C GLY A 38 -0.03 16.43 11.34
N GLY A 39 0.68 17.18 12.19
CA GLY A 39 0.36 17.37 13.59
C GLY A 39 -0.92 18.17 13.82
N GLY A 40 -1.97 17.49 14.26
CA GLY A 40 -2.97 18.02 15.18
C GLY A 40 -2.83 17.27 16.50
N THR A 41 -2.45 17.97 17.57
CA THR A 41 -2.27 17.38 18.91
C THR A 41 -3.64 17.06 19.51
N LEU A 42 -4.21 15.93 19.12
CA LEU A 42 -5.17 15.19 19.94
C LEU A 42 -4.33 14.39 20.96
N PRO A 43 -4.71 14.34 22.26
CA PRO A 43 -4.01 13.50 23.23
C PRO A 43 -4.09 12.02 22.81
N PRO A 44 -3.22 11.12 23.33
CA PRO A 44 -2.07 10.46 22.67
C PRO A 44 -2.37 9.64 21.39
N PHE A 45 -3.42 9.95 20.64
CA PHE A 45 -3.77 9.29 19.40
C PHE A 45 -3.14 10.03 18.21
N GLN A 46 -2.30 9.33 17.47
CA GLN A 46 -1.83 9.72 16.15
C GLN A 46 -2.91 9.36 15.12
N PHE A 47 -3.18 10.30 14.23
CA PHE A 47 -4.11 10.12 13.13
C PHE A 47 -3.35 10.16 11.81
N GLY A 48 -3.59 9.18 10.96
CA GLY A 48 -3.00 9.07 9.63
C GLY A 48 -4.07 8.86 8.58
N VAL A 49 -3.87 9.44 7.40
CA VAL A 49 -4.71 9.18 6.22
C VAL A 49 -3.79 8.90 5.04
N THR A 50 -4.11 7.88 4.27
CA THR A 50 -3.44 7.60 3.00
C THR A 50 -4.47 7.55 1.88
N LEU A 51 -4.08 8.07 0.73
CA LEU A 51 -4.87 8.03 -0.48
C LEU A 51 -3.96 7.63 -1.64
N GLU A 52 -4.28 6.54 -2.30
CA GLU A 52 -3.54 6.01 -3.43
C GLU A 52 -4.39 6.15 -4.68
N GLY A 53 -3.88 6.90 -5.66
CA GLY A 53 -4.49 7.05 -6.98
C GLY A 53 -3.47 6.81 -8.08
N TYR A 54 -3.96 6.42 -9.26
CA TYR A 54 -3.14 6.09 -10.41
C TYR A 54 -3.86 6.42 -11.72
N TYR A 55 -3.06 6.59 -12.75
CA TYR A 55 -3.51 6.54 -14.14
C TYR A 55 -2.80 5.40 -14.84
N GLN A 56 -3.56 4.45 -15.40
CA GLN A 56 -2.98 3.32 -16.10
C GLN A 56 -3.09 3.50 -17.61
N PHE A 57 -1.95 3.54 -18.29
CA PHE A 57 -1.90 3.48 -19.74
C PHE A 57 -1.54 2.08 -20.21
N ASN A 58 -2.35 1.49 -21.11
CA ASN A 58 -2.05 0.20 -21.73
C ASN A 58 -1.80 0.35 -23.24
N ALA A 59 -0.53 0.16 -23.64
CA ALA A 59 -0.10 0.27 -25.03
C ALA A 59 -0.69 -0.80 -25.96
N ASN A 60 -1.13 -1.94 -25.42
CA ASN A 60 -1.80 -3.00 -26.19
C ASN A 60 -3.25 -2.61 -26.58
N ARG A 61 -3.76 -1.46 -26.10
CA ARG A 61 -5.08 -0.89 -26.42
C ARG A 61 -6.20 -1.95 -26.46
N PRO A 62 -6.44 -2.68 -25.34
CA PRO A 62 -7.51 -3.65 -25.29
C PRO A 62 -8.85 -2.98 -25.61
N TYR A 63 -9.64 -3.60 -26.51
CA TYR A 63 -10.91 -3.06 -27.00
C TYR A 63 -11.90 -2.77 -25.86
N ASP A 64 -12.05 -3.71 -24.92
CA ASP A 64 -12.93 -3.57 -23.76
C ASP A 64 -12.29 -2.80 -22.59
N ARG A 65 -11.05 -2.35 -22.77
CA ARG A 65 -10.24 -1.69 -21.72
C ARG A 65 -10.05 -2.55 -20.46
N VAL A 66 -10.21 -3.88 -20.54
CA VAL A 66 -10.00 -4.78 -19.40
C VAL A 66 -8.57 -5.32 -19.40
N ASN A 67 -7.91 -5.29 -18.23
CA ASN A 67 -6.60 -5.90 -17.99
C ASN A 67 -6.77 -7.25 -17.27
N LEU A 68 -6.86 -8.35 -18.02
CA LEU A 68 -7.18 -9.67 -17.45
C LEU A 68 -6.10 -10.27 -16.53
N LEU A 69 -4.85 -9.82 -16.63
CA LEU A 69 -3.71 -10.34 -15.85
C LEU A 69 -3.33 -9.43 -14.66
N ARG A 70 -4.21 -8.50 -14.28
CA ARG A 70 -3.98 -7.54 -13.20
C ARG A 70 -5.08 -7.70 -12.16
N ALA A 71 -4.68 -8.01 -10.94
CA ALA A 71 -5.62 -8.25 -9.84
C ALA A 71 -6.21 -6.95 -9.28
N TYR A 72 -5.41 -5.87 -9.26
CA TYR A 72 -5.78 -4.63 -8.57
C TYR A 72 -6.19 -3.50 -9.52
N ASP A 73 -5.84 -3.57 -10.81
CA ASP A 73 -6.10 -2.52 -11.80
C ASP A 73 -6.69 -3.09 -13.09
N THR A 74 -7.94 -3.53 -12.97
CA THR A 74 -8.64 -4.26 -14.03
C THR A 74 -9.00 -3.41 -15.25
N ARG A 75 -8.80 -2.09 -15.22
CA ARG A 75 -9.19 -1.17 -16.31
C ARG A 75 -8.02 -0.37 -16.88
N ALA A 76 -7.92 -0.34 -18.21
CA ALA A 76 -6.94 0.42 -18.97
C ALA A 76 -7.42 1.83 -19.35
N ASN A 77 -6.47 2.76 -19.42
CA ASN A 77 -6.64 4.15 -19.86
C ASN A 77 -7.65 4.93 -19.01
N VAL A 78 -7.56 4.74 -17.68
CA VAL A 78 -8.46 5.33 -16.68
C VAL A 78 -7.64 5.88 -15.51
N PHE A 79 -8.10 7.01 -14.96
CA PHE A 79 -7.68 7.49 -13.65
C PHE A 79 -8.58 6.87 -12.59
N SER A 80 -7.98 6.28 -11.55
CA SER A 80 -8.74 5.67 -10.46
C SER A 80 -8.02 5.83 -9.12
N ILE A 81 -8.79 5.79 -8.05
CA ILE A 81 -8.28 5.65 -6.68
C ILE A 81 -8.20 4.14 -6.40
N GLN A 82 -7.02 3.64 -6.04
CA GLN A 82 -6.84 2.24 -5.66
C GLN A 82 -7.33 1.97 -4.26
N GLN A 83 -6.90 2.84 -3.34
CA GLN A 83 -7.06 2.59 -1.92
C GLN A 83 -7.07 3.90 -1.14
N ALA A 84 -7.87 3.93 -0.10
CA ALA A 84 -7.82 4.96 0.93
C ALA A 84 -7.71 4.26 2.28
N ALA A 85 -6.88 4.77 3.19
CA ALA A 85 -6.81 4.28 4.54
C ALA A 85 -6.89 5.41 5.56
N VAL A 86 -7.49 5.11 6.70
CA VAL A 86 -7.51 5.96 7.88
C VAL A 86 -6.95 5.15 9.04
N VAL A 87 -5.97 5.70 9.72
CA VAL A 87 -5.22 5.05 10.80
C VAL A 87 -5.38 5.88 12.06
N LEU A 88 -5.76 5.23 13.14
CA LEU A 88 -5.75 5.76 14.49
C LEU A 88 -4.80 4.89 15.31
N ASP A 89 -3.74 5.49 15.84
CA ASP A 89 -2.70 4.77 16.56
C ASP A 89 -2.39 5.45 17.89
N SER A 90 -2.37 4.69 18.98
CA SER A 90 -1.90 5.11 20.28
C SER A 90 -0.85 4.12 20.75
N ALA A 91 0.41 4.46 20.50
CA ALA A 91 1.53 3.65 20.96
C ALA A 91 1.61 3.62 22.51
N PRO A 92 1.99 2.47 23.11
CA PRO A 92 2.33 2.42 24.52
C PRO A 92 3.58 3.27 24.79
N ASP A 93 3.58 3.97 25.92
CA ASP A 93 4.66 4.82 26.40
C ASP A 93 4.97 4.44 27.84
N VAL A 94 5.92 3.51 27.99
CA VAL A 94 6.27 2.92 29.29
C VAL A 94 6.91 3.96 30.20
N ASP A 95 7.66 4.91 29.65
CA ASP A 95 8.35 5.97 30.39
C ASP A 95 7.36 6.98 30.97
N ALA A 96 6.29 7.29 30.23
CA ALA A 96 5.16 8.08 30.74
C ALA A 96 4.12 7.27 31.54
N GLY A 97 4.39 5.98 31.83
CA GLY A 97 3.53 5.11 32.63
C GLY A 97 2.35 4.47 31.88
N ARG A 98 2.23 4.68 30.56
CA ARG A 98 1.18 4.12 29.70
C ARG A 98 1.64 2.81 29.06
N ARG A 99 1.38 1.69 29.73
CA ARG A 99 1.78 0.34 29.25
C ARG A 99 0.84 -0.27 28.21
N TYR A 100 -0.27 0.39 27.90
CA TYR A 100 -1.26 -0.05 26.93
C TYR A 100 -1.22 0.82 25.67
N GLY A 101 -1.46 0.19 24.53
CA GLY A 101 -1.62 0.84 23.24
C GLY A 101 -2.76 0.22 22.44
N ALA A 102 -3.20 0.94 21.41
CA ALA A 102 -4.26 0.47 20.52
C ALA A 102 -4.07 1.07 19.13
N ARG A 103 -4.37 0.27 18.10
CA ARG A 103 -4.35 0.70 16.71
C ARG A 103 -5.57 0.22 15.96
N LEU A 104 -6.17 1.12 15.20
CA LEU A 104 -7.31 0.89 14.31
C LEU A 104 -7.00 1.44 12.91
N ASP A 105 -7.00 0.56 11.93
CA ASP A 105 -6.81 0.90 10.53
C ASP A 105 -8.09 0.53 9.76
N LEU A 106 -8.71 1.54 9.17
CA LEU A 106 -9.83 1.39 8.24
C LEU A 106 -9.29 1.55 6.83
N GLN A 107 -9.59 0.61 5.95
CA GLN A 107 -9.09 0.61 4.57
C GLN A 107 -10.21 0.31 3.58
N PHE A 108 -10.20 1.07 2.48
CA PHE A 108 -11.24 1.06 1.46
C PHE A 108 -10.61 1.06 0.08
N GLY A 109 -11.30 0.45 -0.89
CA GLY A 109 -10.90 0.46 -2.30
C GLY A 109 -10.72 -0.93 -2.89
N GLN A 110 -10.45 -0.95 -4.19
CA GLN A 110 -10.37 -2.18 -4.98
C GLN A 110 -9.25 -3.11 -4.51
N ALA A 111 -8.11 -2.55 -4.08
CA ALA A 111 -7.03 -3.32 -3.49
C ALA A 111 -7.50 -4.05 -2.22
N THR A 112 -8.14 -3.34 -1.28
CA THR A 112 -8.67 -3.95 -0.05
C THR A 112 -9.71 -5.03 -0.35
N GLU A 113 -10.67 -4.76 -1.24
CA GLU A 113 -11.73 -5.70 -1.64
C GLU A 113 -11.22 -6.93 -2.37
N THR A 114 -10.09 -6.84 -3.07
CA THR A 114 -9.48 -8.00 -3.74
C THR A 114 -8.81 -8.93 -2.74
N VAL A 115 -8.30 -8.37 -1.63
CA VAL A 115 -7.55 -9.12 -0.61
C VAL A 115 -8.37 -9.34 0.65
N GLN A 116 -8.21 -8.51 1.69
CA GLN A 116 -8.74 -8.80 3.03
C GLN A 116 -10.18 -8.35 3.24
N GLY A 117 -10.67 -7.42 2.44
CA GLY A 117 -12.01 -6.87 2.50
C GLY A 117 -13.04 -7.69 1.72
N ASN A 118 -12.76 -8.94 1.41
CA ASN A 118 -13.62 -9.79 0.60
C ASN A 118 -14.41 -10.80 1.48
N PRO A 119 -15.53 -11.35 1.00
CA PRO A 119 -16.36 -12.29 1.77
C PRO A 119 -15.69 -13.64 2.07
N ILE A 120 -14.64 -14.01 1.34
CA ILE A 120 -13.86 -15.24 1.56
C ILE A 120 -12.91 -15.06 2.76
N ASN A 121 -12.26 -13.90 2.87
CA ASN A 121 -11.26 -13.57 3.89
C ASN A 121 -11.90 -13.01 5.17
N GLU A 122 -13.02 -12.30 5.04
CA GLU A 122 -13.80 -11.75 6.14
C GLU A 122 -15.29 -12.06 5.92
N PRO A 123 -15.74 -13.27 6.32
CA PRO A 123 -17.12 -13.73 6.11
C PRO A 123 -18.14 -13.01 7.01
N ARG A 124 -17.66 -12.19 7.95
CA ARG A 124 -18.48 -11.31 8.78
C ARG A 124 -19.21 -10.25 7.93
N PRO A 125 -20.20 -9.55 8.52
CA PRO A 125 -20.88 -8.45 7.83
C PRO A 125 -19.91 -7.44 7.22
N GLU A 126 -20.34 -6.81 6.13
CA GLU A 126 -19.52 -5.92 5.29
C GLU A 126 -18.75 -4.86 6.06
N VAL A 127 -19.33 -4.34 7.15
CA VAL A 127 -18.68 -3.34 8.01
C VAL A 127 -17.31 -3.79 8.54
N TYR A 128 -17.12 -5.09 8.80
CA TYR A 128 -15.86 -5.63 9.30
C TYR A 128 -14.80 -5.84 8.21
N ARG A 129 -15.21 -5.79 6.93
CA ARG A 129 -14.31 -6.00 5.79
C ARG A 129 -13.38 -4.82 5.57
N HIS A 130 -13.84 -3.61 5.94
CA HIS A 130 -13.03 -2.40 5.90
C HIS A 130 -12.10 -2.26 7.11
N VAL A 131 -12.24 -3.10 8.13
CA VAL A 131 -11.33 -3.12 9.28
C VAL A 131 -10.09 -3.93 8.91
N TRP A 132 -9.03 -3.23 8.54
CA TRP A 132 -7.75 -3.83 8.16
C TRP A 132 -7.02 -4.34 9.39
N GLN A 133 -6.86 -3.48 10.39
CA GLN A 133 -6.17 -3.77 11.65
C GLN A 133 -6.99 -3.19 12.80
N ALA A 134 -7.16 -3.98 13.85
CA ALA A 134 -7.80 -3.58 15.10
C ALA A 134 -7.12 -4.38 16.20
N CYS A 135 -6.03 -3.83 16.74
CA CYS A 135 -5.21 -4.51 17.72
C CYS A 135 -4.97 -3.65 18.95
N GLY A 136 -4.95 -4.31 20.11
CA GLY A 136 -4.52 -3.75 21.38
C GLY A 136 -3.17 -4.33 21.75
N THR A 137 -2.31 -3.50 22.32
CA THR A 137 -0.96 -3.86 22.74
C THR A 137 -0.82 -3.63 24.23
N TYR A 138 -0.22 -4.59 24.95
CA TYR A 138 0.13 -4.40 26.35
C TYR A 138 1.58 -4.79 26.61
N VAL A 139 2.31 -3.93 27.34
CA VAL A 139 3.72 -4.14 27.69
C VAL A 139 3.82 -4.57 29.16
N PHE A 140 4.00 -5.86 29.38
CA PHE A 140 4.20 -6.43 30.70
C PHE A 140 5.53 -5.97 31.31
N PRO A 141 5.57 -5.63 32.62
CA PRO A 141 6.78 -5.23 33.34
C PRO A 141 7.68 -6.43 33.67
N VAL A 142 8.01 -7.27 32.69
CA VAL A 142 8.87 -8.44 32.88
C VAL A 142 10.13 -8.27 32.03
N GLY A 143 11.30 -8.35 32.66
CA GLY A 143 12.59 -8.14 31.99
C GLY A 143 12.69 -6.75 31.37
N LEU A 144 13.01 -6.69 30.07
CA LEU A 144 13.11 -5.45 29.29
C LEU A 144 11.74 -4.93 28.78
N GLY A 145 10.65 -5.61 29.12
CA GLY A 145 9.31 -5.35 28.61
C GLY A 145 8.88 -6.41 27.61
N LEU A 146 7.88 -7.22 27.98
CA LEU A 146 7.27 -8.19 27.06
C LEU A 146 6.03 -7.55 26.43
N GLN A 147 6.06 -7.36 25.12
CA GLN A 147 4.93 -6.84 24.36
C GLN A 147 4.02 -7.99 23.94
N ALA A 148 2.72 -7.87 24.25
CA ALA A 148 1.70 -8.78 23.78
C ALA A 148 0.65 -7.99 22.99
N ASP A 149 0.42 -8.45 21.76
CA ASP A 149 -0.57 -7.88 20.84
C ASP A 149 -1.77 -8.82 20.73
N PHE A 150 -2.97 -8.24 20.76
CA PHE A 150 -4.24 -8.97 20.71
C PHE A 150 -5.15 -8.36 19.64
N GLY A 151 -5.93 -9.21 18.97
CA GLY A 151 -6.91 -8.80 17.96
C GLY A 151 -6.48 -9.16 16.53
N LYS A 152 -6.82 -8.26 15.58
CA LYS A 152 -6.50 -8.42 14.15
C LYS A 152 -5.37 -7.47 13.80
N PHE A 153 -4.26 -8.01 13.28
CA PHE A 153 -3.10 -7.20 12.92
C PHE A 153 -2.43 -7.68 11.64
N ALA A 154 -1.70 -6.77 10.99
CA ALA A 154 -0.88 -7.10 9.82
C ALA A 154 0.25 -8.05 10.22
N SER A 155 0.50 -9.05 9.39
CA SER A 155 1.16 -10.27 9.82
C SER A 155 2.66 -10.26 10.10
N ASN A 156 3.50 -9.22 9.99
CA ASN A 156 4.98 -9.29 10.13
C ASN A 156 5.77 -10.37 9.32
N LEU A 157 5.12 -11.37 8.74
CA LEU A 157 5.68 -12.45 7.93
C LEU A 157 5.61 -12.05 6.46
N GLY A 158 6.77 -11.71 5.90
CA GLY A 158 6.95 -11.37 4.48
C GLY A 158 6.68 -9.90 4.14
N PHE A 159 7.38 -9.42 3.11
CA PHE A 159 7.19 -8.07 2.55
C PHE A 159 5.82 -7.90 1.87
N GLU A 160 5.21 -9.00 1.43
CA GLU A 160 3.81 -9.06 0.99
C GLU A 160 2.92 -9.39 2.20
N THR A 161 2.81 -8.42 3.11
CA THR A 161 2.24 -8.68 4.44
C THR A 161 0.74 -8.97 4.37
N GLY A 162 0.36 -10.17 4.80
CA GLY A 162 -1.03 -10.58 5.04
C GLY A 162 -1.57 -10.14 6.40
N TYR A 163 -2.54 -10.88 6.95
CA TYR A 163 -3.10 -10.61 8.29
C TYR A 163 -3.04 -11.85 9.18
N ALA A 164 -2.84 -11.63 10.48
CA ALA A 164 -2.96 -12.63 11.53
C ALA A 164 -4.20 -12.34 12.38
N LYS A 165 -4.94 -13.40 12.74
CA LYS A 165 -6.06 -13.34 13.69
C LYS A 165 -5.66 -14.14 14.93
N LEU A 166 -5.53 -13.47 16.06
CA LEU A 166 -5.47 -14.12 17.37
C LEU A 166 -6.82 -13.90 18.05
N PHE A 167 -7.57 -14.97 18.26
CA PHE A 167 -8.82 -14.95 19.01
C PHE A 167 -8.54 -15.16 20.50
#